data_AF-A0A849SZF0-F1
#
_entry.id   AF-A0A849SZF0-F1
#
_cell.length_a   1.000
_cell.length_b   1.000
_cell.length_c   1.000
_cell.angle_alpha   90.00
_cell.angle_beta   90.00
_cell.angle_gamma   90.00
#
_symmetry.space_group_name_H-M   'P 1'
#
loop_
_entity.id
_entity.type
_entity.pdbx_description
1 polymer ?
#
loop_
_entity_poly.entity_id
_entity_poly.type
_entity_poly.pdbx_seq_one_letter_code
_entity_poly.pdbx_strand_id
1 'polypeptide(L)'
;MKKLILSIGLTFGVLLSEARASDIVYMQMQDIITTDMEYVFEVKTSKFDKVMVDCQSLIKGINFSNNGNLENDIYLEEDFCVGMIDFFLESKQQDLPVCLGLDQKRNELTITRDTDCN
;
A
#
# COMPACT_ATOMS: atom_id res chain seq x y z
N MET A 1 -7.47 -25.01 -66.09
CA MET A 1 -6.36 -24.82 -65.13
C MET A 1 -6.89 -24.00 -63.96
N LYS A 2 -7.06 -24.63 -62.78
CA LYS A 2 -7.60 -23.99 -61.57
C LYS A 2 -6.51 -23.13 -60.93
N LYS A 3 -6.75 -21.82 -60.75
CA LYS A 3 -5.84 -20.93 -60.02
C LYS A 3 -6.21 -21.00 -58.54
N LEU A 4 -5.30 -21.52 -57.72
CA LEU A 4 -5.37 -21.50 -56.26
C LEU A 4 -4.99 -20.09 -55.78
N ILE A 5 -5.91 -19.43 -55.09
CA ILE A 5 -5.63 -18.17 -54.38
C ILE A 5 -5.20 -18.57 -52.96
N LEU A 6 -3.92 -18.35 -52.66
CA LEU A 6 -3.33 -18.56 -51.34
C LEU A 6 -3.58 -17.30 -50.50
N SER A 7 -4.60 -17.32 -49.66
CA SER A 7 -4.86 -16.26 -48.68
C SER A 7 -3.98 -16.46 -47.44
N ILE A 8 -2.86 -15.72 -47.39
CA ILE A 8 -2.03 -15.57 -46.19
C ILE A 8 -2.80 -14.67 -45.23
N GLY A 9 -3.47 -15.28 -44.27
CA GLY A 9 -4.08 -14.58 -43.13
C GLY A 9 -2.98 -14.10 -42.19
N LEU A 10 -2.59 -12.84 -42.31
CA LEU A 10 -1.72 -12.17 -41.34
C LEU A 10 -2.59 -11.80 -40.13
N THR A 11 -2.77 -12.74 -39.20
CA THR A 11 -3.44 -12.45 -37.93
C THR A 11 -2.52 -11.57 -37.11
N PHE A 12 -2.84 -10.27 -37.12
CA PHE A 12 -2.31 -9.25 -36.22
C PHE A 12 -2.65 -9.70 -34.79
N GLY A 13 -1.69 -10.36 -34.13
CA GLY A 13 -1.77 -10.66 -32.71
C GLY A 13 -1.71 -9.35 -31.95
N VAL A 14 -2.87 -8.73 -31.72
CA VAL A 14 -3.01 -7.69 -30.71
C VAL A 14 -2.74 -8.42 -29.39
N LEU A 15 -1.50 -8.33 -28.92
CA LEU A 15 -1.17 -8.59 -27.53
C LEU A 15 -1.97 -7.57 -26.73
N LEU A 16 -3.18 -7.95 -26.33
CA LEU A 16 -3.90 -7.31 -25.25
C LEU A 16 -3.08 -7.56 -24.00
N SER A 17 -2.04 -6.76 -23.80
CA SER A 17 -1.46 -6.57 -22.49
C SER A 17 -2.55 -5.95 -21.64
N GLU A 18 -3.29 -6.80 -20.93
CA GLU A 18 -4.12 -6.38 -19.82
C GLU A 18 -3.21 -5.57 -18.90
N ALA A 19 -3.31 -4.25 -19.00
CA ALA A 19 -2.81 -3.35 -17.97
C ALA A 19 -3.61 -3.69 -16.72
N ARG A 20 -3.08 -4.61 -15.90
CA ARG A 20 -3.63 -4.90 -14.59
C ARG A 20 -3.59 -3.56 -13.87
N ALA A 21 -4.77 -2.99 -13.61
CA ALA A 21 -4.89 -1.85 -12.71
C ALA A 21 -4.04 -2.16 -11.47
N SER A 22 -3.18 -1.21 -11.08
CA SER A 22 -2.58 -1.29 -9.77
C SER A 22 -3.74 -1.16 -8.79
N ASP A 23 -4.04 -2.25 -8.09
CA ASP A 23 -5.12 -2.29 -7.10
C ASP A 23 -4.53 -1.72 -5.81
N ILE A 24 -4.21 -0.43 -5.82
CA ILE A 24 -3.75 0.26 -4.61
C ILE A 24 -4.92 0.20 -3.64
N VAL A 25 -4.69 -0.40 -2.48
CA VAL A 25 -5.70 -0.45 -1.42
C VAL A 25 -5.56 0.83 -0.61
N TYR A 26 -6.48 1.75 -0.83
CA TYR A 26 -6.60 2.96 -0.02
C TYR A 26 -7.41 2.71 1.25
N MET A 27 -6.92 3.27 2.35
CA MET A 27 -7.58 3.24 3.66
C MET A 27 -7.32 4.48 4.47
N GLN A 28 -8.39 4.97 5.07
CA GLN A 28 -8.30 6.07 6.02
C GLN A 28 -7.74 5.56 7.35
N MET A 29 -6.75 6.27 7.86
CA MET A 29 -6.31 6.13 9.24
C MET A 29 -7.41 6.65 10.16
N GLN A 30 -7.82 5.81 11.10
CA GLN A 30 -8.81 6.15 12.12
C GLN A 30 -8.14 6.64 13.40
N ASP A 31 -6.99 6.07 13.74
CA ASP A 31 -6.23 6.44 14.93
C ASP A 31 -4.79 5.95 14.82
N ILE A 32 -3.91 6.51 15.64
CA ILE A 32 -2.56 6.01 15.92
C ILE A 32 -2.37 5.85 17.43
N ILE A 33 -1.91 4.67 17.83
CA ILE A 33 -1.80 4.25 19.23
C ILE A 33 -0.34 3.93 19.53
N THR A 34 0.19 4.55 20.58
CA THR A 34 1.50 4.22 21.15
C THR A 34 1.47 2.82 21.75
N THR A 35 2.50 2.03 21.50
CA THR A 35 2.71 0.77 22.22
C THR A 35 3.60 0.98 23.45
N ASP A 36 3.90 -0.11 24.17
CA ASP A 36 4.86 -0.10 25.27
C ASP A 36 6.32 0.07 24.80
N MET A 37 6.57 -0.02 23.48
CA MET A 37 7.90 0.15 22.88
C MET A 37 8.02 1.53 22.21
N GLU A 38 9.21 2.11 22.28
CA GLU A 38 9.50 3.41 21.67
C GLU A 38 9.53 3.27 20.14
N TYR A 39 9.00 4.24 19.41
CA TYR A 39 8.94 4.20 17.93
C TYR A 39 8.24 2.98 17.33
N VAL A 40 7.36 2.33 18.11
CA VAL A 40 6.47 1.27 17.64
C VAL A 40 5.02 1.67 17.91
N PHE A 41 4.22 1.67 16.84
CA PHE A 41 2.86 2.18 16.86
C PHE A 41 1.89 1.22 16.19
N GLU A 42 0.66 1.19 16.69
CA GLU A 42 -0.47 0.58 15.98
C GLU A 42 -1.26 1.68 15.26
N VAL A 43 -1.51 1.47 13.97
CA VAL A 43 -2.34 2.34 13.14
C VAL A 43 -3.68 1.65 12.92
N LYS A 44 -4.77 2.28 13.35
CA LYS A 44 -6.12 1.77 13.11
C LYS A 44 -6.60 2.18 11.73
N THR A 45 -7.12 1.22 10.97
CA THR A 45 -7.66 1.44 9.63
C THR A 45 -8.99 0.73 9.47
N SER A 46 -9.73 1.02 8.39
CA SER A 46 -10.99 0.33 8.07
C SER A 46 -10.81 -1.00 7.33
N LYS A 47 -9.59 -1.36 6.94
CA LYS A 47 -9.31 -2.46 6.00
C LYS A 47 -8.48 -3.60 6.57
N PHE A 48 -7.64 -3.32 7.56
CA PHE A 48 -6.83 -4.32 8.24
C PHE A 48 -7.13 -4.36 9.73
N ASP A 49 -7.22 -5.56 10.29
CA ASP A 49 -7.41 -5.78 11.72
C ASP A 49 -6.27 -5.18 12.53
N LYS A 50 -5.05 -5.22 11.98
CA LYS A 50 -3.86 -4.68 12.65
C LYS A 50 -2.87 -4.14 11.62
N VAL A 51 -2.46 -2.88 11.81
CA VAL A 51 -1.34 -2.28 11.09
C VAL A 51 -0.30 -1.82 12.11
N MET A 52 0.90 -2.38 12.04
CA MET A 52 1.99 -2.05 12.95
C MET A 52 3.06 -1.27 12.21
N VAL A 53 3.50 -0.16 12.78
CA VAL A 53 4.69 0.56 12.34
C VAL A 53 5.79 0.29 13.35
N ASP A 54 6.91 -0.26 12.91
CA ASP A 54 8.10 -0.49 13.72
C ASP A 54 9.28 0.25 13.11
N CYS A 55 9.73 1.32 13.75
CA CYS A 55 10.93 2.05 13.37
C CYS A 55 12.10 1.82 14.33
N GLN A 56 11.93 0.97 15.35
CA GLN A 56 12.92 0.68 16.38
C GLN A 56 13.76 -0.54 16.04
N SER A 57 13.14 -1.54 15.42
CA SER A 57 13.78 -2.81 15.07
C SER A 57 14.88 -2.65 14.02
N LEU A 58 15.72 -3.69 13.90
CA LEU A 58 16.72 -3.80 12.83
C LEU A 58 16.08 -3.74 11.45
N ILE A 59 14.90 -4.34 11.33
CA ILE A 59 14.07 -4.33 10.14
C ILE A 59 12.92 -3.38 10.44
N LYS A 60 13.02 -2.18 9.88
CA LYS A 60 12.01 -1.12 10.05
C LYS A 60 10.95 -1.27 8.99
N GLY A 61 9.69 -1.05 9.35
CA GLY A 61 8.62 -1.31 8.40
C GLY A 61 7.22 -1.03 8.89
N ILE A 62 6.27 -1.32 8.00
CA ILE A 62 4.85 -1.34 8.30
C ILE A 62 4.25 -2.69 7.91
N ASN A 63 3.65 -3.37 8.88
CA ASN A 63 3.07 -4.69 8.73
C ASN A 63 1.55 -4.61 8.75
N PHE A 64 0.90 -5.24 7.77
CA PHE A 64 -0.55 -5.30 7.63
C PHE A 64 -1.00 -6.73 7.89
N SER A 65 -1.93 -6.92 8.84
CA SER A 65 -2.40 -8.24 9.24
C SER A 65 -3.91 -8.29 9.35
N ASN A 66 -4.47 -9.45 8.99
CA ASN A 66 -5.90 -9.79 9.13
C ASN A 66 -6.04 -11.20 9.70
N ASN A 67 -6.99 -11.38 10.62
CA ASN A 67 -7.29 -12.65 11.29
C ASN A 67 -6.04 -13.32 11.89
N GLY A 68 -5.10 -12.52 12.39
CA GLY A 68 -3.83 -12.99 12.96
C GLY A 68 -2.77 -13.39 11.93
N ASN A 69 -3.01 -13.25 10.63
CA ASN A 69 -2.07 -13.56 9.57
C ASN A 69 -1.46 -12.28 9.00
N LEU A 70 -0.14 -12.30 8.75
CA LEU A 70 0.55 -11.25 8.03
C LEU A 70 0.13 -11.29 6.55
N GLU A 71 -0.47 -10.21 6.05
CA GLU A 71 -0.88 -10.08 4.65
C GLU A 71 0.15 -9.29 3.83
N ASN A 72 0.75 -8.25 4.42
CA ASN A 72 1.79 -7.48 3.74
C ASN A 72 2.81 -6.92 4.73
N ASP A 73 4.04 -6.73 4.26
CA ASP A 73 5.14 -6.15 5.03
C ASP A 73 5.97 -5.23 4.12
N ILE A 74 5.98 -3.94 4.45
CA ILE A 74 6.76 -2.94 3.71
C ILE A 74 7.97 -2.56 4.56
N TYR A 75 9.16 -2.81 4.02
CA TYR A 75 10.40 -2.34 4.60
C TYR A 75 10.59 -0.85 4.33
N LEU A 76 10.93 -0.11 5.38
CA LEU A 76 11.11 1.33 5.32
C LEU A 76 12.55 1.69 5.70
N GLU A 77 13.09 2.68 4.99
CA GLU A 77 14.32 3.35 5.41
C GLU A 77 14.07 4.11 6.72
N GLU A 78 15.12 4.28 7.53
CA GLU A 78 15.01 4.86 8.88
C GLU A 78 14.38 6.26 8.88
N ASP A 79 14.90 7.17 8.07
CA ASP A 79 14.41 8.55 7.98
C ASP A 79 12.95 8.60 7.52
N PHE A 80 12.56 7.72 6.60
CA PHE A 80 11.19 7.65 6.11
C PHE A 80 10.26 7.10 7.21
N CYS A 81 10.70 6.08 7.94
CA CYS A 81 9.92 5.46 9.01
C CYS A 81 9.63 6.46 10.15
N VAL A 82 10.66 7.17 10.61
CA VAL A 82 10.52 8.20 11.66
C VAL A 82 9.66 9.37 11.15
N GLY A 83 9.92 9.87 9.93
CA GLY A 83 9.13 10.95 9.35
C GLY A 83 7.65 10.57 9.15
N MET A 84 7.36 9.31 8.86
CA MET A 84 5.99 8.79 8.80
C MET A 84 5.31 8.81 10.17
N ILE A 85 6.00 8.39 11.24
CA ILE A 85 5.46 8.47 12.61
C ILE A 85 5.14 9.92 12.97
N ASP A 86 6.09 10.83 12.74
CA ASP A 86 5.90 12.25 13.03
C ASP A 86 4.70 12.82 12.27
N PHE A 87 4.56 12.45 10.99
CA PHE A 87 3.43 12.82 10.17
C PHE A 87 2.09 12.31 10.74
N PHE A 88 2.03 11.07 11.22
CA PHE A 88 0.81 10.52 11.84
C PHE A 88 0.46 11.20 13.15
N LEU A 89 1.46 11.42 14.02
CA LEU A 89 1.26 12.07 15.31
C LEU A 89 0.84 13.53 15.15
N GLU A 90 1.47 14.26 14.23
CA GLU A 90 1.09 15.63 13.89
C GLU A 90 -0.35 15.68 13.37
N SER A 91 -0.70 14.78 12.45
CA SER A 91 -2.04 14.73 11.87
C SER A 91 -3.10 14.43 12.93
N LYS A 92 -2.82 13.52 13.87
CA LYS A 92 -3.69 13.25 15.02
C LYS A 92 -3.83 14.47 15.94
N GLN A 93 -2.74 15.17 16.25
CA GLN A 93 -2.79 16.38 17.11
C GLN A 93 -3.59 17.52 16.48
N GLN A 94 -3.57 17.62 15.15
CA GLN A 94 -4.26 18.68 14.41
C GLN A 94 -5.64 18.27 13.89
N ASP A 95 -6.12 17.06 14.19
CA ASP A 95 -7.37 16.50 13.67
C ASP A 95 -7.44 16.52 12.12
N LEU A 96 -6.31 16.19 11.48
CA LEU A 96 -6.19 16.11 10.02
C LEU A 96 -6.36 14.67 9.53
N PRO A 97 -7.05 14.46 8.40
CA PRO A 97 -7.21 13.14 7.81
C PRO A 97 -5.87 12.62 7.29
N VAL A 98 -5.67 11.31 7.42
CA VAL A 98 -4.55 10.59 6.80
C VAL A 98 -5.10 9.43 5.98
N CYS A 99 -4.65 9.34 4.74
CA CYS A 99 -4.92 8.23 3.85
C CYS A 99 -3.65 7.41 3.61
N LEU A 100 -3.76 6.09 3.71
CA LEU A 100 -2.72 5.13 3.40
C LEU A 100 -3.10 4.40 2.12
N GLY A 101 -2.24 4.45 1.11
CA GLY A 101 -2.35 3.67 -0.12
C GLY A 101 -1.31 2.56 -0.12
N LEU A 102 -1.76 1.30 -0.19
CA LEU A 102 -0.90 0.13 -0.26
C LEU A 102 -0.91 -0.46 -1.67
N ASP A 103 0.19 -0.35 -2.41
CA ASP A 103 0.41 -1.11 -3.64
C ASP A 103 1.07 -2.45 -3.29
N GLN A 104 0.26 -3.49 -3.10
CA GLN A 104 0.74 -4.83 -2.75
C GLN A 104 1.63 -5.45 -3.84
N LYS A 105 1.46 -5.05 -5.11
CA LYS A 105 2.23 -5.63 -6.23
C LYS A 105 3.65 -5.07 -6.25
N ARG A 106 3.81 -3.81 -5.86
CA ARG A 106 5.10 -3.12 -5.81
C ARG A 106 5.72 -3.06 -4.42
N ASN A 107 4.97 -3.45 -3.40
CA ASN A 107 5.31 -3.27 -1.99
C ASN A 107 5.62 -1.80 -1.65
N GLU A 108 4.80 -0.90 -2.18
CA GLU A 108 4.96 0.55 -2.01
C GLU A 108 3.86 1.11 -1.12
N LEU A 109 4.24 2.08 -0.29
CA LEU A 109 3.33 2.83 0.57
C LEU A 109 3.19 4.25 0.04
N THR A 110 1.96 4.72 -0.06
CA THR A 110 1.64 6.14 -0.29
C THR A 110 0.91 6.68 0.95
N ILE A 111 1.26 7.88 1.37
CA ILE A 111 0.66 8.54 2.54
C ILE A 111 0.30 9.97 2.16
N THR A 112 -0.96 10.36 2.37
CA THR A 112 -1.45 11.70 2.01
C THR A 112 -2.40 12.25 3.07
N ARG A 113 -2.63 13.56 3.04
CA ARG A 113 -3.70 14.25 3.78
C ARG A 113 -4.94 14.42 2.91
N ASP A 114 -5.44 13.32 2.35
CA ASP A 114 -6.64 13.32 1.52
C ASP A 114 -7.85 12.88 2.36
N THR A 115 -8.96 13.62 2.27
CA THR A 115 -10.24 13.29 2.92
C THR A 115 -10.96 12.14 2.23
N ASP A 116 -10.76 11.98 0.92
CA ASP A 116 -11.59 11.11 0.10
C ASP A 116 -10.99 9.72 -0.06
N CYS A 117 -9.69 9.57 0.20
CA CYS A 117 -8.92 8.31 0.26
C CYS A 117 -9.31 7.27 -0.81
N ASN A 118 -9.16 7.66 -2.08
CA ASN A 118 -9.57 6.90 -3.26
C ASN A 118 -8.43 6.67 -4.25
#